data_AF-A0A654BRJ0-F1
#
_entry.id   AF-A0A654BRJ0-F1
#
_cell.length_a   1.000
_cell.length_b   1.000
_cell.length_c   1.000
_cell.angle_alpha   90.00
_cell.angle_beta   90.00
_cell.angle_gamma   90.00
#
_symmetry.space_group_name_H-M   'P 1'
#
loop_
_entity.id
_entity.type
_entity.pdbx_description
1 polymer ?
#
loop_
_entity_poly.entity_id
_entity_poly.type
_entity_poly.pdbx_seq_one_letter_code
_entity_poly.pdbx_strand_id
1 'polypeptide(L)'
;MRAIAEEGKQAIVFAENPGVLDLLARELEANGVQTVPFHGEIPIKRRVADKDKRFLGGLATGLMATKASGRAGYNLPNADYILFYDRSWTWRIEYQAMRRALRWNRKGVLKVIYYHLPGSIDEYQDQMVAHKRDATQAGLDWATPELEDETFLHMDSLLDRFVDDLALLATETPVDMRKLLKEAA
;
A
#
# COMPACT_ATOMS: atom_id res chain seq x y z
N MET A 1 -11.72 -5.08 5.46
CA MET A 1 -11.33 -6.35 6.12
C MET A 1 -12.52 -7.13 6.66
N ARG A 2 -13.44 -6.54 7.45
CA ARG A 2 -14.63 -7.27 7.96
C ARG A 2 -15.47 -7.89 6.83
N ALA A 3 -15.83 -7.11 5.81
CA ALA A 3 -16.53 -7.63 4.62
C ALA A 3 -15.75 -8.77 3.90
N ILE A 4 -14.42 -8.68 3.85
CA ILE A 4 -13.57 -9.73 3.27
C ILE A 4 -13.66 -11.01 4.13
N ALA A 5 -13.68 -10.87 5.46
CA ALA A 5 -13.84 -11.98 6.39
C ALA A 5 -15.23 -12.62 6.29
N GLU A 6 -16.29 -11.81 6.18
CA GLU A 6 -17.68 -12.28 5.98
C GLU A 6 -17.84 -13.06 4.67
N GLU A 7 -17.12 -12.67 3.62
CA GLU A 7 -17.05 -13.41 2.35
C GLU A 7 -16.18 -14.70 2.43
N GLY A 8 -15.51 -14.95 3.55
CA GLY A 8 -14.57 -16.07 3.72
C GLY A 8 -13.31 -15.94 2.86
N LYS A 9 -12.98 -14.74 2.41
CA LYS A 9 -11.83 -14.46 1.53
C LYS A 9 -10.61 -14.03 2.34
N GLN A 10 -9.45 -14.07 1.69
CA GLN A 10 -8.17 -13.70 2.32
C GLN A 10 -7.53 -12.50 1.63
N ALA A 11 -6.83 -11.68 2.41
CA ALA A 11 -6.18 -10.46 1.96
C ALA A 11 -4.72 -10.40 2.44
N ILE A 12 -3.86 -9.77 1.64
CA ILE A 12 -2.53 -9.34 2.07
C ILE A 12 -2.55 -7.83 2.20
N VAL A 13 -2.17 -7.32 3.36
CA VAL A 13 -1.98 -5.89 3.61
C VAL A 13 -0.50 -5.58 3.55
N PHE A 14 -0.10 -4.68 2.66
CA PHE A 14 1.27 -4.20 2.54
C PHE A 14 1.40 -2.78 3.08
N ALA A 15 2.40 -2.57 3.94
CA ALA A 15 2.85 -1.25 4.39
C ALA A 15 4.40 -1.20 4.42
N GLU A 16 5.01 -0.03 4.49
CA GLU A 16 6.46 0.08 4.74
C GLU A 16 6.78 -0.14 6.22
N ASN A 17 5.97 0.41 7.13
CA ASN A 17 6.25 0.44 8.57
C ASN A 17 5.62 -0.75 9.32
N PRO A 18 6.41 -1.58 10.02
CA PRO A 18 5.91 -2.65 10.90
C PRO A 18 4.90 -2.19 11.96
N GLY A 19 5.13 -1.04 12.60
CA GLY A 19 4.28 -0.55 13.68
C GLY A 19 2.87 -0.20 13.23
N VAL A 20 2.71 0.25 11.97
CA VAL A 20 1.39 0.46 11.36
C VAL A 20 0.68 -0.88 11.17
N LEU A 21 1.39 -1.92 10.70
CA LEU A 21 0.83 -3.25 10.55
C LEU A 21 0.37 -3.83 11.89
N ASP A 22 1.15 -3.64 12.95
CA ASP A 22 0.80 -4.08 14.31
C ASP A 22 -0.38 -3.31 14.88
N LEU A 23 -0.48 -2.01 14.61
CA LEU A 23 -1.64 -1.21 14.99
C LEU A 23 -2.91 -1.69 14.27
N LEU A 24 -2.83 -1.89 12.95
CA LEU A 24 -3.94 -2.44 12.16
C LEU A 24 -4.33 -3.85 12.63
N ALA A 25 -3.35 -4.71 12.90
CA ALA A 25 -3.59 -6.08 13.37
C ALA A 25 -4.35 -6.10 14.70
N ARG A 26 -3.96 -5.24 15.66
CA ARG A 26 -4.64 -5.10 16.95
C ARG A 26 -6.08 -4.62 16.80
N GLU A 27 -6.30 -3.59 15.98
CA GLU A 27 -7.65 -3.08 15.72
C GLU A 27 -8.52 -4.13 15.03
N LEU A 28 -7.97 -4.88 14.07
CA LEU A 28 -8.69 -5.96 13.40
C LEU A 28 -9.03 -7.10 14.35
N GLU A 29 -8.11 -7.48 15.25
CA GLU A 29 -8.34 -8.49 16.27
C GLU A 29 -9.42 -8.08 17.27
N ALA A 30 -9.42 -6.83 17.72
CA ALA A 30 -10.48 -6.27 18.56
C ALA A 30 -11.87 -6.35 17.92
N ASN A 31 -11.92 -6.39 16.58
CA ASN A 31 -13.13 -6.55 15.78
C ASN A 31 -13.34 -7.98 15.25
N GLY A 32 -12.66 -8.98 15.82
CA GLY A 32 -12.85 -10.40 15.50
C GLY A 32 -12.24 -10.86 14.18
N VAL A 33 -11.42 -10.04 13.51
CA VAL A 33 -10.75 -10.39 12.26
C VAL A 33 -9.36 -10.92 12.55
N GLN A 34 -9.13 -12.20 12.29
CA GLN A 34 -7.83 -12.82 12.51
C GLN A 34 -6.83 -12.42 11.43
N THR A 35 -5.65 -11.99 11.88
CA THR A 35 -4.53 -11.65 10.99
C THR A 35 -3.23 -12.31 11.45
N VAL A 36 -2.26 -12.36 10.53
CA VAL A 36 -0.93 -12.91 10.78
C VAL A 36 0.11 -11.84 10.46
N PRO A 37 0.93 -11.42 11.44
CA PRO A 37 2.01 -10.47 11.19
C PRO A 37 3.17 -11.10 10.42
N PHE A 38 3.71 -10.37 9.44
CA PHE A 38 4.74 -10.83 8.51
C PHE A 38 5.75 -9.73 8.16
N HIS A 39 6.56 -9.32 9.13
CA HIS A 39 7.54 -8.24 8.97
C HIS A 39 8.90 -8.57 9.59
N GLY A 40 9.85 -7.64 9.42
CA GLY A 40 11.27 -7.80 9.77
C GLY A 40 11.54 -8.03 11.26
N GLU A 41 10.69 -7.49 12.13
CA GLU A 41 10.85 -7.56 13.59
C GLU A 41 10.50 -8.94 14.15
N ILE A 42 9.84 -9.79 13.36
CA ILE A 42 9.55 -11.17 13.73
C ILE A 42 10.62 -12.08 13.13
N PRO A 43 11.25 -12.96 13.94
CA PRO A 43 12.24 -13.92 13.45
C PRO A 43 11.73 -14.72 12.25
N ILE A 44 12.57 -14.88 11.21
CA ILE A 44 12.16 -15.47 9.93
C ILE A 44 11.49 -16.85 10.09
N LYS A 45 12.03 -17.72 10.96
CA LYS A 45 11.47 -19.04 11.24
C LYS A 45 10.04 -18.96 11.75
N ARG A 46 9.76 -18.01 12.66
CA ARG A 46 8.45 -17.82 13.27
C ARG A 46 7.45 -17.26 12.27
N ARG A 47 7.76 -16.15 11.59
CA ARG A 47 6.81 -15.54 10.64
C ARG A 47 6.48 -16.46 9.46
N VAL A 48 7.43 -17.28 9.00
CA VAL A 48 7.18 -18.27 7.95
C VAL A 48 6.25 -19.37 8.45
N ALA A 49 6.53 -19.95 9.63
CA ALA A 49 5.68 -20.97 10.23
C ALA A 49 4.25 -20.45 10.51
N ASP A 50 4.11 -19.23 11.03
CA ASP A 50 2.82 -18.62 11.31
C ASP A 50 2.03 -18.35 10.01
N LYS A 51 2.68 -17.82 8.97
CA LYS A 51 2.08 -17.62 7.64
C LYS A 51 1.64 -18.94 7.02
N ASP A 52 2.46 -19.98 7.06
CA ASP A 52 2.10 -21.29 6.50
C ASP A 52 0.93 -21.93 7.27
N LYS A 53 0.96 -21.90 8.61
CA LYS A 53 -0.05 -22.55 9.46
C LYS A 53 -1.37 -21.79 9.51
N ARG A 54 -1.34 -20.47 9.66
CA ARG A 54 -2.54 -19.66 9.98
C ARG A 54 -3.16 -19.00 8.75
N PHE A 55 -2.35 -18.64 7.75
CA PHE A 55 -2.82 -17.98 6.54
C PHE A 55 -2.99 -18.97 5.38
N LEU A 56 -1.96 -19.74 5.02
CA LEU A 56 -2.06 -20.67 3.88
C LEU A 56 -2.86 -21.94 4.21
N GLY A 57 -2.58 -22.56 5.36
CA GLY A 57 -3.28 -23.75 5.84
C GLY A 57 -4.40 -23.47 6.84
N GLY A 58 -4.64 -22.20 7.16
CA GLY A 58 -5.63 -21.77 8.15
C GLY A 58 -6.65 -20.80 7.56
N LEU A 59 -7.45 -20.19 8.44
CA LEU A 59 -8.57 -19.31 8.08
C LEU A 59 -8.32 -17.84 8.44
N ALA A 60 -7.07 -17.44 8.71
CA ALA A 60 -6.78 -16.05 8.98
C ALA A 60 -7.11 -15.18 7.76
N THR A 61 -7.95 -14.17 7.94
CA THR A 61 -8.37 -13.28 6.87
C THR A 61 -7.22 -12.45 6.32
N GLY A 62 -6.27 -12.02 7.17
CA GLY A 62 -5.21 -11.08 6.78
C GLY A 62 -3.80 -11.60 6.96
N LEU A 63 -2.92 -11.33 6.00
CA LEU A 63 -1.47 -11.35 6.18
C LEU A 63 -0.94 -9.90 6.20
N MET A 64 -0.39 -9.48 7.33
CA MET A 64 0.08 -8.10 7.56
C MET A 64 1.58 -8.03 7.25
N ALA A 65 1.93 -7.69 6.02
CA ALA A 65 3.29 -7.84 5.51
C ALA A 65 3.97 -6.50 5.24
N THR A 66 5.25 -6.35 5.58
CA THR A 66 6.01 -5.24 5.01
C THR A 66 6.34 -5.51 3.55
N LYS A 67 6.40 -4.46 2.72
CA LYS A 67 6.80 -4.61 1.31
C LYS A 67 8.17 -5.26 1.17
N ALA A 68 9.11 -4.92 2.06
CA ALA A 68 10.43 -5.56 2.13
C ALA A 68 10.33 -7.08 2.39
N SER A 69 9.52 -7.50 3.36
CA SER A 69 9.33 -8.92 3.69
C SER A 69 8.63 -9.68 2.55
N GLY A 70 7.78 -9.01 1.78
CA GLY A 70 7.15 -9.55 0.58
C GLY A 70 8.12 -9.85 -0.58
N ARG A 71 9.37 -9.34 -0.54
CA ARG A 71 10.36 -9.55 -1.62
C ARG A 71 10.96 -10.95 -1.65
N ALA A 72 10.92 -11.69 -0.55
CA ALA A 72 11.65 -12.96 -0.39
C ALA A 72 11.04 -14.16 -1.14
N GLY A 73 10.29 -13.93 -2.23
CA GLY A 73 9.93 -15.02 -3.14
C GLY A 73 8.63 -15.76 -2.83
N TYR A 74 7.94 -15.46 -1.72
CA TYR A 74 6.87 -16.30 -1.19
C TYR A 74 5.71 -16.55 -2.18
N ASN A 75 5.13 -17.75 -2.09
CA ASN A 75 3.97 -18.17 -2.86
C ASN A 75 2.70 -17.96 -2.02
N LEU A 76 1.84 -17.03 -2.42
CA LEU A 76 0.64 -16.64 -1.66
C LEU A 76 -0.64 -16.73 -2.50
N PRO A 77 -0.93 -17.90 -3.13
CA PRO A 77 -2.02 -18.03 -4.10
C PRO A 77 -3.42 -17.89 -3.49
N ASN A 78 -3.55 -18.03 -2.16
CA ASN A 78 -4.84 -17.94 -1.45
C ASN A 78 -5.37 -16.50 -1.34
N ALA A 79 -4.55 -15.49 -1.61
CA ALA A 79 -4.99 -14.11 -1.49
C ALA A 79 -5.97 -13.73 -2.61
N ASP A 80 -7.14 -13.25 -2.22
CA ASP A 80 -8.16 -12.68 -3.10
C ASP A 80 -8.02 -11.16 -3.21
N TYR A 81 -7.48 -10.54 -2.17
CA TYR A 81 -7.24 -9.11 -2.09
C TYR A 81 -5.78 -8.80 -1.81
N ILE A 82 -5.28 -7.75 -2.45
CA ILE A 82 -4.04 -7.07 -2.04
C ILE A 82 -4.40 -5.64 -1.72
N LEU A 83 -4.03 -5.22 -0.52
CA LEU A 83 -4.31 -3.92 0.04
C LEU A 83 -2.98 -3.20 0.27
N PHE A 84 -2.68 -2.16 -0.49
CA PHE A 84 -1.51 -1.31 -0.24
C PHE A 84 -1.93 -0.15 0.67
N TYR A 85 -1.49 -0.18 1.93
CA TYR A 85 -1.72 0.88 2.91
C TYR A 85 -1.00 2.17 2.50
N ASP A 86 0.22 2.05 2.00
CA ASP A 86 1.04 3.14 1.50
C ASP A 86 1.65 2.77 0.14
N ARG A 87 1.91 3.79 -0.69
CA ARG A 87 2.54 3.59 -2.00
C ARG A 87 4.04 3.41 -1.86
N SER A 88 4.66 2.79 -2.86
CA SER A 88 6.11 2.73 -3.02
C SER A 88 6.53 3.61 -4.19
N TRP A 89 7.58 4.42 -4.01
CA TRP A 89 8.18 5.26 -5.07
C TRP A 89 8.69 4.49 -6.29
N THR A 90 8.80 3.16 -6.16
CA THR A 90 9.19 2.24 -7.22
C THR A 90 8.02 1.30 -7.56
N TRP A 91 7.42 1.47 -8.74
CA TRP A 91 6.29 0.67 -9.21
C TRP A 91 6.57 -0.84 -9.19
N ARG A 92 7.82 -1.24 -9.47
CA ARG A 92 8.22 -2.65 -9.50
C ARG A 92 8.05 -3.36 -8.16
N ILE A 93 8.13 -2.64 -7.03
CA ILE A 93 7.98 -3.24 -5.70
C ILE A 93 6.54 -3.73 -5.53
N GLU A 94 5.56 -2.90 -5.87
CA GLU A 94 4.13 -3.21 -5.80
C GLU A 94 3.77 -4.28 -6.82
N TYR A 95 4.26 -4.17 -8.05
CA TYR A 95 4.04 -5.16 -9.09
C TYR A 95 4.59 -6.55 -8.70
N GLN A 96 5.78 -6.60 -8.08
CA GLN A 96 6.34 -7.85 -7.57
C GLN A 96 5.54 -8.42 -6.40
N ALA A 97 5.01 -7.57 -5.52
CA ALA A 97 4.14 -7.98 -4.44
C ALA A 97 2.83 -8.60 -4.98
N MET A 98 2.22 -7.99 -6.01
CA MET A 98 1.05 -8.55 -6.70
C MET A 98 1.31 -9.93 -7.28
N ARG A 99 2.49 -10.13 -7.90
CA ARG A 99 2.90 -11.41 -8.48
C ARG A 99 3.14 -12.53 -7.47
N ARG A 100 3.12 -12.24 -6.15
CA ARG A 100 3.12 -13.28 -5.11
C ARG A 100 1.78 -14.00 -5.02
N ALA A 101 0.69 -13.29 -5.31
CA ALA A 101 -0.67 -13.85 -5.37
C ALA A 101 -1.07 -14.27 -6.79
N LEU A 102 -0.62 -13.56 -7.83
CA LEU A 102 -0.87 -13.94 -9.23
C LEU A 102 -0.02 -15.15 -9.64
N ARG A 103 -0.55 -16.33 -9.31
CA ARG A 103 0.07 -17.64 -9.54
C ARG A 103 -0.86 -18.53 -10.36
N TRP A 104 -0.27 -19.45 -11.12
CA TRP A 104 -0.99 -20.28 -12.09
C TRP A 104 -2.12 -21.12 -11.47
N ASN A 105 -1.99 -21.48 -10.19
CA ASN A 105 -2.93 -22.30 -9.44
C ASN A 105 -3.98 -21.49 -8.66
N ARG A 106 -3.99 -20.15 -8.80
CA ARG A 106 -5.00 -19.30 -8.16
C ARG A 106 -6.35 -19.43 -8.88
N LYS A 107 -7.44 -19.32 -8.11
CA LYS A 107 -8.82 -19.27 -8.62
C LYS A 107 -9.41 -17.88 -8.43
N GLY A 108 -10.34 -17.47 -9.30
CA GLY A 108 -11.07 -16.20 -9.21
C GLY A 108 -10.28 -14.98 -9.68
N VAL A 109 -10.76 -13.77 -9.36
CA VAL A 109 -10.15 -12.47 -9.74
C VAL A 109 -9.40 -11.89 -8.54
N LEU A 110 -8.15 -11.45 -8.74
CA LEU A 110 -7.38 -10.78 -7.69
C LEU A 110 -7.76 -9.31 -7.67
N LYS A 111 -8.26 -8.82 -6.54
CA LYS A 111 -8.59 -7.40 -6.36
C LYS A 111 -7.42 -6.68 -5.71
N VAL A 112 -6.90 -5.64 -6.36
CA VAL A 112 -5.82 -4.81 -5.82
C VAL A 112 -6.41 -3.45 -5.47
N ILE A 113 -6.21 -3.02 -4.24
CA ILE A 113 -6.71 -1.75 -3.71
C ILE A 113 -5.54 -0.96 -3.16
N TYR A 114 -5.47 0.31 -3.55
CA TYR A 114 -4.51 1.27 -3.05
C TYR A 114 -5.26 2.25 -2.14
N TYR A 115 -4.77 2.42 -0.92
CA TYR A 115 -5.23 3.50 -0.06
C TYR A 115 -4.39 4.73 -0.31
N HIS A 116 -5.04 5.86 -0.54
CA HIS A 116 -4.43 7.17 -0.64
C HIS A 116 -5.19 8.10 0.30
N LEU A 117 -4.46 8.94 1.03
CA LEU A 117 -5.06 10.06 1.73
C LEU A 117 -5.25 11.23 0.75
N PRO A 118 -6.49 11.69 0.49
CA PRO A 118 -6.73 12.81 -0.40
C PRO A 118 -6.02 14.09 0.08
N GLY A 119 -5.51 14.88 -0.86
CA GLY A 119 -4.77 16.11 -0.57
C GLY A 119 -3.39 15.91 0.05
N SER A 120 -2.88 14.67 0.07
CA SER A 120 -1.57 14.35 0.65
C SER A 120 -0.52 14.01 -0.42
N ILE A 121 0.71 13.77 0.03
CA ILE A 121 1.82 13.26 -0.79
C ILE A 121 1.48 11.97 -1.54
N ASP A 122 0.50 11.19 -1.07
CA ASP A 122 0.09 9.94 -1.72
C ASP A 122 -0.38 10.17 -3.17
N GLU A 123 -1.04 11.29 -3.46
CA GLU A 123 -1.51 11.65 -4.80
C GLU A 123 -0.35 11.95 -5.75
N TYR A 124 0.69 12.63 -5.25
CA TYR A 124 1.93 12.85 -6.01
C TYR A 124 2.61 11.53 -6.30
N GLN A 125 2.68 10.68 -5.28
CA GLN A 125 3.39 9.43 -5.36
C GLN A 125 2.72 8.48 -6.36
N ASP A 126 1.39 8.43 -6.41
CA ASP A 126 0.65 7.67 -7.42
C ASP A 126 0.95 8.16 -8.85
N GLN A 127 0.88 9.47 -9.09
CA GLN A 127 1.24 10.07 -10.39
C GLN A 127 2.68 9.73 -10.79
N MET A 128 3.64 9.93 -9.89
CA MET A 128 5.05 9.60 -10.13
C MET A 128 5.26 8.12 -10.46
N VAL A 129 4.57 7.23 -9.76
CA VAL A 129 4.68 5.78 -9.95
C VAL A 129 4.06 5.36 -11.28
N ALA A 130 2.92 5.94 -11.65
CA ALA A 130 2.27 5.74 -12.95
C ALA A 130 3.19 6.17 -14.10
N HIS A 131 3.76 7.38 -14.03
CA HIS A 131 4.67 7.90 -15.06
C HIS A 131 5.96 7.06 -15.17
N LYS A 132 6.56 6.66 -14.04
CA LYS A 132 7.72 5.76 -14.07
C LYS A 132 7.39 4.40 -14.68
N ARG A 133 6.19 3.88 -14.44
CA ARG A 133 5.74 2.63 -15.03
C ARG A 133 5.56 2.78 -16.53
N ASP A 134 4.82 3.78 -16.98
CA ASP A 134 4.53 4.06 -18.39
C ASP A 134 5.83 4.24 -19.19
N ALA A 135 6.73 5.10 -18.72
CA ALA A 135 8.05 5.29 -19.33
C ALA A 135 8.88 4.00 -19.42
N THR A 136 8.81 3.14 -18.39
CA THR A 136 9.50 1.84 -18.42
C THR A 136 8.89 0.91 -19.47
N GLN A 137 7.56 0.89 -19.60
CA GLN A 137 6.86 0.04 -20.57
C GLN A 137 7.09 0.53 -22.00
N ALA A 138 6.98 1.83 -22.25
CA ALA A 138 7.28 2.45 -23.53
C ALA A 138 8.71 2.16 -23.99
N GLY A 139 9.69 2.30 -23.09
CA GLY A 139 11.09 2.03 -23.41
C GLY A 139 11.44 0.55 -23.65
N LEU A 140 10.71 -0.39 -23.01
CA LEU A 140 10.97 -1.83 -23.15
C LEU A 140 10.22 -2.46 -24.33
N ASP A 141 8.94 -2.10 -24.48
CA ASP A 141 8.02 -2.76 -25.40
C ASP A 141 7.76 -1.90 -26.66
N TRP A 142 8.46 -0.76 -26.81
CA TRP A 142 8.21 0.25 -27.85
C TRP A 142 6.74 0.71 -27.89
N ALA A 143 6.05 0.60 -26.76
CA ALA A 143 4.67 1.04 -26.63
C ALA A 143 4.59 2.57 -26.66
N THR A 144 3.51 3.11 -27.24
CA THR A 144 3.19 4.53 -27.11
C THR A 144 2.89 4.82 -25.64
N PRO A 145 3.53 5.84 -25.02
CA PRO A 145 3.21 6.23 -23.65
C PRO A 145 1.73 6.55 -23.51
N GLU A 146 1.08 6.00 -22.49
CA GLU A 146 -0.35 6.22 -22.24
C GLU A 146 -0.61 7.55 -21.52
N LEU A 147 0.39 8.10 -20.82
CA LEU A 147 0.26 9.27 -19.95
C LEU A 147 0.82 10.57 -20.56
N GLU A 148 1.18 10.57 -21.85
CA GLU A 148 1.84 11.72 -22.50
C GLU A 148 0.98 13.00 -22.46
N ASP A 149 -0.35 12.84 -22.52
CA ASP A 149 -1.32 13.94 -22.50
C ASP A 149 -1.86 14.24 -21.08
N GLU A 150 -1.43 13.52 -20.05
CA GLU A 150 -1.91 13.75 -18.68
C GLU A 150 -1.20 14.91 -18.00
N THR A 151 -1.97 15.74 -17.28
CA THR A 151 -1.40 16.85 -16.52
C THR A 151 -0.71 16.33 -15.28
N PHE A 152 0.63 16.37 -15.29
CA PHE A 152 1.44 16.05 -14.12
C PHE A 152 1.39 17.20 -13.10
N LEU A 153 0.83 16.96 -11.92
CA LEU A 153 0.81 17.96 -10.85
C LEU A 153 2.21 18.10 -10.23
N HIS A 154 2.77 19.30 -10.29
CA HIS A 154 4.02 19.61 -9.60
C HIS A 154 3.84 19.48 -8.08
N MET A 155 4.90 19.07 -7.38
CA MET A 155 4.90 18.92 -5.91
C MET A 155 4.44 20.20 -5.22
N ASP A 156 4.90 21.36 -5.69
CA ASP A 156 4.55 22.66 -5.13
C ASP A 156 3.04 22.89 -5.13
N SER A 157 2.33 22.45 -6.17
CA SER A 157 0.86 22.57 -6.24
C SER A 157 0.16 21.75 -5.14
N LEU A 158 0.72 20.60 -4.77
CA LEU A 158 0.17 19.78 -3.68
C LEU A 158 0.52 20.36 -2.31
N LEU A 159 1.75 20.84 -2.14
CA LEU A 159 2.17 21.51 -0.90
C LEU A 159 1.38 22.80 -0.66
N ASP A 160 1.13 23.58 -1.69
CA ASP A 160 0.35 24.81 -1.59
C ASP A 160 -1.10 24.52 -1.20
N ARG A 161 -1.74 23.54 -1.84
CA ARG A 161 -3.08 23.09 -1.44
C ARG A 161 -3.12 22.60 0.01
N PHE A 162 -2.13 21.82 0.42
CA PHE A 162 -2.03 21.34 1.81
C PHE A 162 -1.92 22.49 2.81
N VAL A 163 -1.12 23.51 2.50
CA VAL A 163 -0.99 24.72 3.33
C VAL A 163 -2.30 25.50 3.38
N ASP A 164 -2.98 25.64 2.24
CA ASP A 164 -4.28 26.34 2.15
C ASP A 164 -5.35 25.61 2.98
N ASP A 165 -5.43 24.29 2.87
CA ASP A 165 -6.37 23.45 3.62
C ASP A 165 -6.11 23.53 5.14
N LEU A 166 -4.83 23.48 5.55
CA LEU A 166 -4.45 23.67 6.95
C LEU A 166 -4.80 25.06 7.47
N ALA A 167 -4.54 26.11 6.69
CA ALA A 167 -4.88 27.48 7.06
C ALA A 167 -6.39 27.64 7.27
N LEU A 168 -7.19 27.05 6.37
CA LEU A 168 -8.64 27.03 6.48
C LEU A 168 -9.12 26.29 7.75
N LEU A 169 -8.52 25.14 8.07
CA LEU A 169 -8.84 24.39 9.29
C LEU A 169 -8.46 25.14 10.57
N ALA A 170 -7.32 25.85 10.55
CA ALA A 170 -6.82 26.63 11.68
C ALA A 170 -7.48 28.02 11.81
N THR A 171 -8.30 28.44 10.84
CA THR A 171 -8.83 29.82 10.75
C THR A 171 -7.71 30.87 10.68
N GLU A 172 -6.61 30.54 10.00
CA GLU A 172 -5.46 31.42 9.78
C GLU A 172 -5.31 31.75 8.27
N THR A 173 -4.39 32.67 7.94
CA THR A 173 -4.05 32.92 6.54
C THR A 173 -3.03 31.90 6.04
N PRO A 174 -3.02 31.54 4.74
CA PRO A 174 -1.99 30.66 4.18
C PRO A 174 -0.56 31.15 4.37
N VAL A 175 -0.35 32.48 4.45
CA VAL A 175 0.95 33.09 4.69
C VAL A 175 1.44 32.79 6.11
N ASP A 176 0.56 32.96 7.10
CA ASP A 176 0.88 32.70 8.51
C ASP A 176 1.11 31.21 8.73
N MET A 177 0.25 30.35 8.16
CA MET A 177 0.41 28.90 8.21
C MET A 177 1.74 28.44 7.60
N ARG A 178 2.12 28.99 6.44
CA ARG A 178 3.43 28.69 5.82
C ARG A 178 4.60 29.12 6.70
N LYS A 179 4.48 30.23 7.42
CA LYS A 179 5.51 30.68 8.36
C LYS A 179 5.63 29.71 9.55
N LEU A 180 4.49 29.33 10.13
CA LEU A 180 4.43 28.38 11.25
C LEU A 180 5.04 27.03 10.87
N LEU A 181 4.68 26.47 9.71
CA LEU A 181 5.23 25.19 9.25
C LEU A 181 6.74 25.24 9.01
N LYS A 182 7.27 26.38 8.53
CA LYS A 182 8.72 26.58 8.38
C LYS A 182 9.46 26.67 9.72
N GLU A 183 8.83 27.19 10.76
CA GLU A 183 9.41 27.25 12.10
C GLU A 183 9.39 25.88 12.81
N ALA A 184 8.48 24.99 12.43
CA ALA A 184 8.35 23.65 12.98
C ALA A 184 9.24 22.57 12.31
N ALA A 185 9.83 22.88 11.15
CA ALA A 185 10.68 21.99 10.35
C ALA A 185 12.16 22.09 10.72
#